data_AF-E5Y609-F1
#
_entry.id   AF-E5Y609-F1
#
_cell.length_a   1.000
_cell.length_b   1.000
_cell.length_c   1.000
_cell.angle_alpha   90.00
_cell.angle_beta   90.00
_cell.angle_gamma   90.00
#
_symmetry.space_group_name_H-M   'P 1'
#
loop_
_entity.id
_entity.type
_entity.pdbx_description
1 polymer ?
#
loop_
_entity_poly.entity_id
_entity_poly.type
_entity_poly.pdbx_seq_one_letter_code
_entity_poly.pdbx_strand_id
1 'polypeptide(L)'
;MFDNIIVAVAADTGKSPLFSLEERVAMAEKVFAKEPNISVEPFQGLLVEYVARRNVHTVLRGLRAVSDFEYEFQIALMNRKLRPDIETLFLISDYRWLYISSTIVKTVASLGGDVRGLVPDHVLSCLRERFGFTHGEIEPVSLPPVPELSELARLQELEASLDRDTDK
;
A
#
# COMPACT_ATOMS: atom_id res chain seq x y z
N MET A 1 0.06 -6.16 20.14
CA MET A 1 -1.21 -6.42 19.43
C MET A 1 -1.17 -7.76 18.69
N PHE A 2 -0.04 -8.14 18.07
CA PHE A 2 0.17 -9.49 17.54
C PHE A 2 1.57 -9.98 17.88
N ASP A 3 1.71 -11.28 18.17
CA ASP A 3 3.00 -11.91 18.45
C ASP A 3 3.76 -12.26 17.17
N ASN A 4 3.05 -12.64 16.11
CA ASN A 4 3.60 -12.98 14.79
C ASN A 4 2.76 -12.37 13.67
N ILE A 5 3.40 -11.97 12.57
CA ILE A 5 2.76 -11.36 11.40
C ILE A 5 3.18 -12.12 10.14
N ILE A 6 2.21 -12.44 9.29
CA ILE A 6 2.47 -13.00 7.96
C ILE A 6 2.15 -11.95 6.90
N VAL A 7 3.17 -11.53 6.15
CA VAL A 7 3.00 -10.71 4.94
C VAL A 7 2.66 -11.64 3.78
N ALA A 8 1.37 -11.79 3.52
CA ALA A 8 0.85 -12.67 2.48
C ALA A 8 0.86 -11.98 1.11
N VAL A 9 1.70 -12.46 0.19
CA VAL A 9 1.85 -11.91 -1.16
C VAL A 9 0.97 -12.68 -2.14
N ALA A 10 -0.10 -12.03 -2.63
CA ALA A 10 -1.06 -12.66 -3.53
C ALA A 10 -0.46 -12.92 -4.92
N ALA A 11 -0.70 -14.12 -5.45
CA ALA A 11 -0.53 -14.46 -6.86
C ALA A 11 -1.66 -13.84 -7.70
N ASP A 12 -2.90 -14.01 -7.24
CA ASP A 12 -4.10 -13.55 -7.95
C ASP A 12 -4.40 -12.09 -7.61
N THR A 13 -3.92 -11.17 -8.45
CA THR A 13 -4.05 -9.71 -8.20
C THR A 13 -5.09 -9.02 -9.08
N GLY A 14 -5.70 -9.73 -10.04
CA GLY A 14 -6.61 -9.14 -11.05
C GLY A 14 -5.96 -8.11 -11.97
N LYS A 15 -4.63 -7.95 -11.90
CA LYS A 15 -3.81 -7.02 -12.70
C LYS A 15 -2.60 -7.77 -13.25
N SER A 16 -1.87 -7.16 -14.18
CA SER A 16 -0.54 -7.62 -14.59
C SER A 16 0.52 -6.98 -13.68
N PRO A 17 1.14 -7.73 -12.74
CA PRO A 17 2.16 -7.18 -11.86
C PRO A 17 3.45 -6.92 -12.65
N LEU A 18 4.16 -5.84 -12.31
CA LEU A 18 5.45 -5.51 -12.93
C LEU A 18 6.55 -6.54 -12.58
N PHE A 19 6.46 -7.08 -11.37
CA PHE A 19 7.38 -8.08 -10.82
C PHE A 19 6.63 -9.39 -10.63
N SER A 20 7.31 -10.49 -10.92
CA SER A 20 6.82 -11.85 -10.66
C SER A 20 6.47 -12.04 -9.18
N LEU A 21 5.74 -13.12 -8.87
CA LEU A 21 5.40 -13.43 -7.47
C LEU A 21 6.67 -13.62 -6.63
N GLU A 22 7.63 -14.34 -7.19
CA GLU A 22 8.92 -14.67 -6.58
C GLU A 22 9.73 -13.41 -6.28
N GLU A 23 9.81 -12.48 -7.23
CA GLU A 23 10.49 -11.19 -7.03
C GLU A 23 9.81 -10.34 -5.95
N ARG A 24 8.47 -10.33 -5.90
CA ARG A 24 7.72 -9.59 -4.88
C ARG A 24 7.93 -10.17 -3.49
N VAL A 25 7.90 -11.49 -3.36
CA VAL A 25 8.21 -12.19 -2.11
C VAL A 25 9.64 -11.86 -1.68
N ALA A 26 10.62 -12.03 -2.55
CA ALA A 26 12.03 -11.76 -2.23
C ALA A 26 12.28 -10.29 -1.84
N MET A 27 11.62 -9.33 -2.49
CA MET A 27 11.70 -7.92 -2.11
C MET A 27 11.12 -7.67 -0.72
N ALA A 28 9.97 -8.27 -0.39
CA ALA A 28 9.34 -8.13 0.93
C ALA A 28 10.14 -8.85 2.03
N GLU A 29 10.67 -10.04 1.77
CA GLU A 29 11.55 -10.76 2.70
C GLU A 29 12.76 -9.91 3.09
N LYS A 30 13.40 -9.25 2.11
CA LYS A 30 14.51 -8.34 2.37
C LYS A 30 14.14 -7.15 3.25
N VAL A 31 12.91 -6.62 3.14
CA VAL A 31 12.43 -5.53 4.00
C VAL A 31 12.37 -5.97 5.46
N PHE A 32 11.84 -7.17 5.71
CA PHE A 32 11.58 -7.67 7.07
C PHE A 32 12.65 -8.62 7.59
N ALA A 33 13.80 -8.74 6.93
CA ALA A 33 14.86 -9.71 7.26
C ALA A 33 15.40 -9.59 8.71
N LYS A 34 15.22 -8.45 9.36
CA LYS A 34 15.65 -8.19 10.75
C LYS A 34 14.54 -8.38 11.79
N GLU A 35 13.31 -8.65 11.35
CA GLU A 35 12.12 -8.76 12.20
C GLU A 35 11.74 -10.25 12.36
N PRO A 36 12.16 -10.93 13.44
CA PRO A 36 12.01 -12.38 13.57
C PRO A 36 10.55 -12.84 13.71
N ASN A 37 9.65 -11.94 14.05
CA ASN A 37 8.22 -12.17 14.18
C ASN A 37 7.44 -11.91 12.88
N ILE A 38 8.13 -11.55 11.78
CA ILE A 38 7.51 -11.31 10.48
C ILE A 38 7.99 -12.34 9.48
N SER A 39 7.06 -13.12 8.93
CA SER A 39 7.32 -14.01 7.80
C SER A 39 6.64 -13.48 6.54
N VAL A 40 7.25 -13.72 5.38
CA VAL A 40 6.66 -13.36 4.09
C VAL A 40 6.35 -14.66 3.36
N GLU A 41 5.14 -14.77 2.82
CA GLU A 41 4.73 -15.98 2.12
C GLU A 41 3.91 -15.66 0.87
N PRO A 42 4.16 -16.35 -0.25
CA PRO A 42 3.23 -16.31 -1.38
C PRO A 42 1.94 -17.07 -1.05
N PHE A 43 0.83 -16.63 -1.61
CA PHE A 43 -0.39 -17.43 -1.63
C PHE A 43 -1.15 -17.29 -2.95
N GLN A 44 -1.95 -18.30 -3.25
CA GLN A 44 -2.85 -18.36 -4.40
C GLN A 44 -4.25 -18.78 -3.95
N GLY A 45 -5.27 -18.26 -4.62
CA GLY A 45 -6.69 -18.49 -4.33
C GLY A 45 -7.26 -17.49 -3.33
N LEU A 46 -8.32 -17.91 -2.64
CA LEU A 46 -9.04 -17.06 -1.69
C LEU A 46 -8.20 -16.77 -0.44
N LEU A 47 -8.11 -15.49 -0.07
CA LEU A 47 -7.39 -15.03 1.12
C LEU A 47 -7.87 -15.75 2.38
N VAL A 48 -9.18 -15.87 2.57
CA VAL A 48 -9.77 -16.52 3.74
C VAL A 48 -9.39 -17.99 3.88
N GLU A 49 -9.23 -18.70 2.76
CA GLU A 49 -8.80 -20.11 2.78
C GLU A 49 -7.30 -20.24 3.07
N TYR A 50 -6.49 -19.29 2.59
CA TYR A 50 -5.08 -19.22 2.97
C TYR A 50 -4.93 -18.94 4.49
N VAL A 51 -5.62 -17.93 4.99
CA VAL A 51 -5.61 -17.53 6.41
C VAL A 51 -6.04 -18.69 7.30
N ALA A 52 -7.10 -19.40 6.92
CA ALA A 52 -7.56 -20.58 7.63
C ALA A 52 -6.55 -21.74 7.67
N ARG A 53 -5.90 -22.04 6.55
CA ARG A 53 -4.85 -23.08 6.48
C ARG A 53 -3.66 -22.76 7.39
N ARG A 54 -3.42 -21.48 7.66
CA ARG A 54 -2.38 -21.02 8.59
C ARG A 54 -2.85 -20.93 10.04
N ASN A 55 -4.10 -21.32 10.32
CA ASN A 55 -4.72 -21.20 11.65
C ASN A 55 -4.63 -19.76 12.19
N VAL A 56 -4.80 -18.79 11.29
CA VAL A 56 -4.85 -17.36 11.60
C VAL A 56 -6.31 -16.93 11.58
N HIS A 57 -6.70 -16.04 12.49
CA HIS A 57 -8.08 -15.57 12.63
C HIS A 57 -8.25 -14.09 12.32
N THR A 58 -7.18 -13.41 11.92
CA THR A 58 -7.17 -11.96 11.75
C THR A 58 -6.44 -11.56 10.48
N VAL A 59 -7.08 -10.71 9.68
CA VAL A 59 -6.53 -10.07 8.49
C VAL A 59 -6.30 -8.60 8.79
N LEU A 60 -5.08 -8.12 8.55
CA LEU A 60 -4.76 -6.70 8.69
C LEU A 60 -4.81 -6.00 7.33
N ARG A 61 -5.50 -4.87 7.26
CA ARG A 61 -5.59 -4.05 6.04
C ARG A 61 -5.28 -2.59 6.36
N GLY A 62 -4.51 -1.94 5.51
CA GLY A 62 -4.24 -0.51 5.60
C GLY A 62 -5.28 0.29 4.83
N LEU A 63 -5.76 1.39 5.42
CA LEU A 63 -6.58 2.39 4.75
C LEU A 63 -5.75 3.66 4.60
N ARG A 64 -5.71 4.24 3.39
CA ARG A 64 -5.07 5.53 3.18
C ARG A 64 -6.13 6.62 3.22
N ALA A 65 -7.08 6.57 2.29
CA ALA A 65 -8.18 7.53 2.22
C ALA A 65 -9.53 6.87 2.49
N VAL A 66 -10.56 7.69 2.71
CA VAL A 66 -11.96 7.25 2.82
C VAL A 66 -12.38 6.43 1.59
N SER A 67 -11.83 6.72 0.41
CA SER A 67 -12.12 5.97 -0.81
C SER A 67 -11.60 4.53 -0.80
N ASP A 68 -10.50 4.22 -0.11
CA ASP A 68 -10.04 2.83 0.05
C ASP A 68 -11.01 2.05 0.96
N PHE A 69 -11.65 2.72 1.93
CA PHE A 69 -12.51 2.07 2.91
C PHE A 69 -13.70 1.36 2.27
N GLU A 70 -14.40 1.97 1.31
CA GLU A 70 -15.59 1.34 0.72
C GLU A 70 -15.26 0.00 0.05
N TYR A 71 -14.21 -0.01 -0.78
CA TYR A 71 -13.75 -1.23 -1.44
C TYR A 71 -13.28 -2.29 -0.43
N GLU A 72 -12.43 -1.88 0.52
CA GLU A 72 -11.88 -2.78 1.52
C GLU A 72 -12.96 -3.34 2.47
N PHE A 73 -13.95 -2.54 2.81
CA PHE A 73 -15.08 -2.93 3.65
C PHE A 73 -15.97 -3.96 2.94
N GLN A 74 -16.24 -3.80 1.64
CA GLN A 74 -16.97 -4.79 0.85
C GLN A 74 -16.24 -6.15 0.84
N ILE A 75 -14.92 -6.14 0.64
CA ILE A 75 -14.10 -7.36 0.68
C ILE A 75 -14.12 -7.99 2.07
N ALA A 76 -14.02 -7.19 3.14
CA ALA A 76 -14.10 -7.68 4.51
C ALA A 76 -15.45 -8.34 4.83
N LEU A 77 -16.56 -7.75 4.40
CA LEU A 77 -17.90 -8.33 4.56
C LEU A 77 -18.04 -9.66 3.80
N MET A 78 -17.51 -9.73 2.58
CA MET A 78 -17.51 -10.97 1.79
C MET A 78 -16.68 -12.06 2.49
N ASN A 79 -15.49 -11.71 2.96
CA ASN A 79 -14.62 -12.62 3.69
C ASN A 79 -15.29 -13.15 4.97
N ARG A 80 -15.92 -12.27 5.75
CA ARG A 80 -16.69 -12.66 6.95
C ARG A 80 -17.88 -13.56 6.61
N LYS A 81 -18.53 -13.36 5.46
CA LYS A 81 -19.63 -14.23 5.00
C LYS A 81 -19.13 -15.63 4.66
N LEU A 82 -17.98 -15.73 4.00
CA LEU A 82 -17.36 -17.01 3.63
C LEU A 82 -16.78 -17.73 4.87
N ARG A 83 -16.15 -16.97 5.77
CA ARG A 83 -15.47 -17.45 6.97
C ARG A 83 -15.74 -16.53 8.16
N PRO A 84 -16.81 -16.81 8.94
CA PRO A 84 -17.21 -15.98 10.07
C PRO A 84 -16.20 -15.93 11.22
N ASP A 85 -15.30 -16.91 11.27
CA ASP A 85 -14.20 -17.07 12.23
C ASP A 85 -12.97 -16.19 11.92
N ILE A 86 -12.97 -15.51 10.77
CA ILE A 86 -11.89 -14.61 10.35
C ILE A 86 -12.37 -13.16 10.46
N GLU A 87 -11.62 -12.36 11.22
CA GLU A 87 -11.86 -10.94 11.41
C GLU A 87 -10.93 -10.11 10.53
N THR A 88 -11.40 -8.95 10.06
CA THR A 88 -10.56 -7.98 9.35
C THR A 88 -10.41 -6.73 10.21
N LEU A 89 -9.17 -6.33 10.48
CA LEU A 89 -8.83 -5.11 11.19
C LEU A 89 -8.22 -4.10 10.23
N PHE A 90 -8.72 -2.88 10.31
CA PHE A 90 -8.26 -1.75 9.50
C PHE A 90 -7.33 -0.85 10.31
N LEU A 91 -6.16 -0.54 9.73
CA LEU A 91 -5.24 0.46 10.26
C LEU A 91 -5.22 1.69 9.35
N ILE A 92 -5.36 2.87 9.94
CA ILE A 92 -5.22 4.13 9.20
C ILE A 92 -3.73 4.42 8.98
N SER A 93 -3.38 4.73 7.74
CA SER A 93 -2.00 5.08 7.37
C SER A 93 -1.62 6.45 7.93
N ASP A 94 -0.36 6.61 8.32
CA ASP A 94 0.19 7.93 8.70
C ASP A 94 0.08 8.91 7.52
N TYR A 95 -0.22 10.18 7.82
CA TYR A 95 -0.42 11.24 6.83
C TYR A 95 0.71 11.36 5.81
N ARG A 96 1.95 11.08 6.24
CA ARG A 96 3.15 11.14 5.39
C ARG A 96 3.17 10.09 4.27
N TRP A 97 2.33 9.06 4.34
CA TRP A 97 2.30 7.94 3.40
C TRP A 97 1.00 7.87 2.58
N LEU A 98 0.06 8.79 2.80
CA LEU A 98 -1.27 8.76 2.17
C LEU A 98 -1.25 8.79 0.64
N TYR A 99 -0.32 9.56 0.07
CA TYR A 99 -0.19 9.74 -1.38
C TYR A 99 0.55 8.58 -2.05
N ILE A 100 1.14 7.65 -1.29
CA ILE A 100 1.90 6.55 -1.87
C ILE A 100 0.95 5.46 -2.36
N SER A 101 1.16 5.07 -3.62
CA SER A 101 0.57 3.85 -4.18
C SER A 101 1.58 3.17 -5.08
N SER A 102 1.58 1.83 -5.10
CA SER A 102 2.42 1.06 -6.03
C SER A 102 2.15 1.43 -7.48
N THR A 103 0.92 1.84 -7.83
CA THR A 103 0.59 2.29 -9.18
C THR A 103 1.34 3.59 -9.51
N ILE A 104 1.21 4.63 -8.68
CA ILE A 104 1.86 5.93 -8.91
C ILE A 104 3.38 5.78 -8.93
N VAL A 105 3.96 5.07 -7.96
CA VAL A 105 5.41 4.83 -7.90
C VAL A 105 5.92 4.16 -9.17
N LYS A 106 5.24 3.10 -9.64
CA LYS A 106 5.63 2.43 -10.89
C LYS A 106 5.47 3.33 -12.12
N THR A 107 4.41 4.13 -12.18
CA THR A 107 4.20 5.07 -13.29
C THR A 107 5.32 6.12 -13.33
N VAL A 108 5.61 6.77 -12.21
CA VAL A 108 6.70 7.77 -12.11
C VAL A 108 8.03 7.13 -12.48
N ALA A 109 8.36 5.97 -11.90
CA ALA A 109 9.59 5.25 -12.22
C ALA A 109 9.68 4.85 -13.71
N SER A 110 8.58 4.40 -14.32
CA SER A 110 8.54 4.04 -15.76
C SER A 110 8.75 5.22 -16.70
N LEU A 111 8.47 6.44 -16.24
CA LEU A 111 8.68 7.68 -16.98
C LEU A 111 10.04 8.32 -16.66
N GLY A 112 10.90 7.60 -15.93
CA GLY A 112 12.24 8.06 -15.54
C GLY A 112 12.26 8.99 -14.33
N GLY A 113 11.14 9.22 -13.66
CA GLY A 113 11.08 10.05 -12.46
C GLY A 113 11.75 9.39 -11.25
N ASP A 114 12.21 10.22 -10.32
CA ASP A 114 12.85 9.77 -9.08
C ASP A 114 11.82 9.40 -8.00
N VAL A 115 11.96 8.19 -7.45
CA VAL A 115 11.10 7.64 -6.39
C VAL A 115 11.90 7.29 -5.13
N ARG A 116 13.12 7.82 -4.99
CA ARG A 116 13.91 7.75 -3.74
C ARG A 116 13.08 8.22 -2.54
N GLY A 117 13.21 7.54 -1.42
CA GLY A 117 12.46 7.84 -0.20
C GLY A 117 10.99 7.35 -0.20
N LEU A 118 10.44 6.95 -1.35
CA LEU A 118 9.10 6.35 -1.44
C LEU A 118 9.12 4.82 -1.34
N VAL A 119 10.28 4.20 -1.57
CA VAL A 119 10.51 2.77 -1.49
C VAL A 119 11.87 2.47 -0.83
N PRO A 120 12.06 1.28 -0.23
CA PRO A 120 13.37 0.84 0.23
C PRO A 120 14.42 0.81 -0.90
N ASP A 121 15.68 1.06 -0.58
CA ASP A 121 16.77 1.19 -1.57
C ASP A 121 16.96 -0.05 -2.47
N HIS A 122 16.76 -1.25 -1.93
CA HIS A 122 16.83 -2.47 -2.73
C HIS A 122 15.68 -2.58 -3.74
N VAL A 123 14.49 -2.06 -3.40
CA VAL A 123 13.34 -2.02 -4.31
C VAL A 123 13.56 -0.97 -5.40
N LEU A 124 14.13 0.18 -5.05
CA LEU A 124 14.53 1.21 -6.02
C LEU A 124 15.50 0.63 -7.05
N SER A 125 16.46 -0.18 -6.61
CA SER A 125 17.41 -0.86 -7.50
C SER A 125 16.69 -1.80 -8.47
N CYS A 126 15.76 -2.62 -7.96
CA CYS A 126 14.94 -3.49 -8.81
C CYS A 126 14.08 -2.72 -9.83
N LEU A 127 13.52 -1.56 -9.46
CA LEU A 127 12.76 -0.70 -10.36
C LEU A 127 13.64 -0.14 -11.48
N ARG A 128 14.85 0.32 -11.14
CA ARG A 128 15.83 0.84 -12.11
C ARG A 128 16.25 -0.22 -13.11
N GLU A 129 16.56 -1.43 -12.63
CA GLU A 129 16.89 -2.57 -13.49
C GLU A 129 15.73 -2.94 -14.42
N ARG A 130 14.49 -2.97 -13.90
CA ARG A 130 13.30 -3.34 -14.67
C ARG A 130 12.98 -2.35 -15.79
N PHE A 131 13.14 -1.06 -15.55
CA PHE A 131 12.79 -0.01 -16.53
C PHE A 131 14.00 0.48 -17.35
N GLY A 132 15.22 0.07 -17.02
CA GLY A 132 16.42 0.37 -17.81
C GLY A 132 16.95 1.79 -17.67
N PHE A 133 16.70 2.48 -16.54
CA PHE A 133 17.22 3.83 -16.31
C PHE A 133 18.48 3.81 -15.43
N THR A 134 19.62 4.22 -16.00
CA THR A 134 20.88 4.51 -15.30
C THR A 134 21.04 6.04 -15.18
N HIS A 135 20.97 6.57 -13.95
CA HIS A 135 21.24 7.97 -13.56
C HIS A 135 20.97 9.03 -14.65
N GLY A 136 19.76 9.58 -14.68
CA GLY A 136 19.55 10.96 -15.11
C GLY A 136 19.62 11.86 -13.88
N GLU A 137 20.36 12.94 -13.97
CA GLU A 137 20.46 14.05 -13.01
C GLU A 137 19.08 14.69 -12.78
N ILE A 138 18.19 13.99 -12.08
CA ILE A 138 16.94 14.57 -11.63
C ILE A 138 17.21 15.03 -10.21
N GLU A 139 17.34 16.35 -10.03
CA GLU A 139 17.35 16.95 -8.71
C GLU A 139 16.18 16.37 -7.92
N PRO A 140 16.40 15.97 -6.65
CA PRO A 140 15.31 15.47 -5.83
C PRO A 140 14.18 16.49 -5.89
N VAL A 141 13.03 16.07 -6.43
CA VAL A 141 11.82 16.89 -6.36
C VAL A 141 11.56 17.09 -4.88
N SER A 142 11.79 18.30 -4.39
CA SER A 142 11.43 18.67 -3.02
C SER A 142 9.93 18.46 -2.92
N LEU A 143 9.53 17.36 -2.28
CA LEU A 143 8.13 17.19 -1.92
C LEU A 143 7.76 18.45 -1.11
N PRO A 144 6.64 19.10 -1.43
CA PRO A 144 6.14 20.14 -0.54
C PRO A 144 6.01 19.53 0.86
N PRO A 145 6.30 20.29 1.92
CA PRO A 145 6.12 19.81 3.28
C PRO A 145 4.71 19.24 3.41
N VAL A 146 4.61 18.05 4.02
CA VAL A 146 3.30 17.44 4.28
C VAL A 146 2.50 18.47 5.06
N PRO A 147 1.35 18.94 4.53
CA PRO A 147 0.60 20.00 5.19
C PRO A 147 0.22 19.54 6.59
N GLU A 148 0.31 20.43 7.57
CA GLU A 148 -0.13 20.09 8.92
C GLU A 148 -1.64 19.80 8.93
N LEU A 149 -2.10 19.00 9.90
CA LEU A 149 -3.54 18.71 10.05
C LEU A 149 -4.38 19.98 10.14
N SER A 150 -3.80 21.05 10.70
CA SER A 150 -4.39 22.38 10.78
C SER A 150 -4.56 23.06 9.40
N GLU A 151 -3.68 22.77 8.44
CA GLU A 151 -3.75 23.28 7.07
C GLU A 151 -4.76 22.52 6.22
N LEU A 152 -4.84 21.19 6.38
CA LEU A 152 -5.85 20.36 5.72
C LEU A 152 -7.27 20.72 6.16
N ALA A 153 -7.47 20.99 7.46
CA ALA A 153 -8.76 21.44 7.98
C ALA A 153 -9.18 22.80 7.39
N ARG A 154 -8.24 23.74 7.24
CA ARG A 154 -8.49 25.05 6.63
C ARG A 154 -8.84 24.95 5.15
N LEU A 155 -8.23 24.02 4.41
CA LEU A 155 -8.55 23.79 3.00
C LEU A 155 -9.96 23.22 2.82
N GLN A 156 -10.40 22.32 3.70
CA GLN A 156 -11.78 21.81 3.69
C GLN A 156 -12.81 22.91 4.02
N GLU A 157 -12.50 23.81 4.96
CA GLU A 157 -13.35 24.96 5.27
C GLU A 157 -13.42 25.97 4.10
N LEU A 158 -12.31 26.13 3.36
CA LEU A 158 -12.25 27.01 2.19
C LEU A 158 -13.05 26.44 1.01
N GLU A 159 -12.93 25.14 0.70
CA GLU A 159 -13.74 24.46 -0.32
C GLU A 159 -15.24 24.53 0.01
N ALA A 160 -15.61 24.28 1.27
CA ALA A 160 -16.99 24.42 1.74
C ALA A 160 -17.52 25.87 1.71
N SER A 161 -16.62 26.86 1.67
CA SER A 161 -16.97 28.29 1.51
C SER A 161 -17.13 28.69 0.04
N LEU A 162 -16.35 28.09 -0.87
CA LEU A 162 -16.42 28.33 -2.31
C LEU A 162 -17.65 27.69 -2.94
N ASP A 163 -18.05 26.49 -2.50
CA ASP A 163 -19.28 25.84 -2.96
C ASP A 163 -20.55 26.63 -2.59
N ARG A 164 -20.50 27.46 -1.54
CA ARG A 164 -21.63 28.32 -1.14
C ARG A 164 -21.80 29.59 -1.99
N ASP A 165 -20.78 29.99 -2.75
CA ASP A 165 -20.83 31.17 -3.61
C ASP A 165 -21.19 30.85 -5.08
N THR A 166 -21.14 29.57 -5.49
CA THR A 166 -21.59 29.12 -6.83
C THR A 166 -23.09 28.89 -6.98
N ASP A 167 -23.86 29.01 -5.89
CA ASP A 167 -25.31 28.79 -5.85
C ASP A 167 -26.14 30.11 -5.80
N LYS A 168 -25.56 31.23 -6.27
CA LYS A 168 -26.24 32.52 -6.42
C LYS A 168 -26.35 32.98 -7.87
#